data_AF-A0A0F9CDY3-F1
#
_entry.id   AF-A0A0F9CDY3-F1
#
_cell.length_a   1.000
_cell.length_b   1.000
_cell.length_c   1.000
_cell.angle_alpha   90.00
_cell.angle_beta   90.00
_cell.angle_gamma   90.00
#
_symmetry.space_group_name_H-M   'P 1'
#
loop_
_entity.id
_entity.type
_entity.pdbx_description
1 polymer ?
#
loop_
_entity_poly.entity_id
_entity_poly.type
_entity_poly.pdbx_seq_one_letter_code
_entity_poly.pdbx_strand_id
1 'polypeptide(L)'
;MKSTGIVFKQREFFGSDPGTIYEDVSRYKNVCTPTNLDYTQLPSGLWVPTFDGSAYVTIADDPAFNWTTTLSIGAWIKKDDLVGTEAIVSKWNSSESRREWNLQIVTQKLQVAFGNPNTGAFEGTWSSDDNVIASTGIWYHVAATYDGVLAAAERVKLYVDGTAVAGSLASGVIPATLYNGTANVLIGARTAVSIQDFFSGSIDNTVIYDCIADVPATFMAALYNSQAGLYGKALI
;
A
#
# COMPACT_ATOMS: atom_id res chain seq x y z
N MET A 1 -21.63 1.10 8.58
CA MET A 1 -20.61 0.54 9.50
C MET A 1 -19.45 1.53 9.54
N LYS A 2 -18.95 1.91 10.73
CA LYS A 2 -17.74 2.74 10.82
C LYS A 2 -16.55 1.87 10.41
N SER A 3 -16.06 2.01 9.18
CA SER A 3 -14.86 1.30 8.72
C SER A 3 -13.70 1.64 9.67
N THR A 4 -13.04 0.61 10.20
CA THR A 4 -11.85 0.64 11.07
C THR A 4 -10.58 1.03 10.30
N GLY A 5 -10.72 1.79 9.22
CA GLY A 5 -9.61 2.12 8.32
C GLY A 5 -8.63 3.12 8.88
N ILE A 6 -7.40 2.96 8.43
CA ILE A 6 -6.29 3.89 8.64
C ILE A 6 -6.00 4.52 7.28
N VAL A 7 -5.94 5.84 7.25
CA VAL A 7 -5.75 6.62 6.03
C VAL A 7 -4.56 7.54 6.29
N PHE A 8 -3.51 7.34 5.52
CA PHE A 8 -2.32 8.17 5.55
C PHE A 8 -2.29 9.05 4.33
N LYS A 9 -2.24 10.35 4.57
CA LYS A 9 -2.09 11.33 3.51
C LYS A 9 -1.38 12.54 4.07
N GLN A 10 -0.83 13.33 3.15
CA GLN A 10 -0.61 14.73 3.48
C GLN A 10 -1.94 15.41 3.81
N ARG A 11 -1.91 16.38 4.71
CA ARG A 11 -3.07 17.23 4.93
C ARG A 11 -3.32 18.03 3.66
N GLU A 12 -4.57 18.12 3.21
CA GLU A 12 -4.92 18.84 1.98
C GLU A 12 -4.57 20.32 2.14
N PHE A 13 -3.46 20.74 1.55
CA PHE A 13 -3.03 22.12 1.48
C PHE A 13 -3.16 22.60 0.04
N PHE A 14 -4.01 23.59 -0.17
CA PHE A 14 -4.03 24.38 -1.40
C PHE A 14 -3.22 25.67 -1.13
N GLY A 15 -2.18 25.91 -1.91
CA GLY A 15 -1.34 27.11 -1.77
C GLY A 15 0.12 26.79 -1.44
N SER A 16 0.61 27.25 -0.28
CA SER A 16 2.02 27.15 0.12
C SER A 16 2.46 25.73 0.41
N ASP A 17 3.76 25.47 0.27
CA ASP A 17 4.44 24.22 0.60
C ASP A 17 4.03 23.71 2.00
N PRO A 18 3.56 22.45 2.12
CA PRO A 18 3.16 21.86 3.40
C PRO A 18 4.34 21.58 4.34
N GLY A 19 5.58 21.60 3.87
CA GLY A 19 6.73 21.05 4.58
C GLY A 19 6.62 19.53 4.73
N THR A 20 7.27 18.95 5.73
CA THR A 20 7.37 17.48 5.91
C THR A 20 6.16 16.85 6.63
N ILE A 21 4.93 17.24 6.25
CA ILE A 21 3.71 16.81 6.95
C ILE A 21 3.06 15.62 6.24
N TYR A 22 3.14 14.45 6.90
CA TYR A 22 2.38 13.25 6.55
C TYR A 22 1.60 12.80 7.79
N GLU A 23 0.31 12.49 7.68
CA GLU A 23 -0.55 12.26 8.84
C GLU A 23 -1.43 11.03 8.66
N ASP A 24 -1.64 10.31 9.76
CA ASP A 24 -2.81 9.44 9.90
C ASP A 24 -4.05 10.30 10.18
N VAL A 25 -4.88 10.49 9.15
CA VAL A 25 -6.10 11.28 9.25
C VAL A 25 -7.27 10.47 9.83
N SER A 26 -7.08 9.17 10.09
CA SER A 26 -8.10 8.33 10.72
C SER A 26 -8.34 8.70 12.19
N ARG A 27 -9.21 7.93 12.84
CA ARG A 27 -9.44 8.04 14.30
C ARG A 27 -8.27 7.54 15.15
N TYR A 28 -7.35 6.77 14.56
CA TYR A 28 -6.25 6.13 15.29
C TYR A 28 -5.09 7.10 15.54
N LYS A 29 -4.89 8.08 14.66
CA LYS A 29 -3.91 9.16 14.85
C LYS A 29 -2.49 8.64 15.10
N ASN A 30 -2.13 7.57 14.40
CA ASN A 30 -0.78 7.03 14.44
C ASN A 30 0.23 8.11 14.04
N VAL A 31 1.34 8.17 14.78
CA VAL A 31 2.42 9.11 14.48
C VAL A 31 3.15 8.65 13.21
N CYS A 32 3.19 9.53 12.22
CA CYS A 32 3.96 9.33 10.99
C CYS A 32 5.29 10.08 11.12
N THR A 33 6.40 9.38 10.88
CA THR A 33 7.75 9.95 10.91
C THR A 33 8.38 9.87 9.51
N PRO A 34 8.30 10.95 8.71
CA PRO A 34 8.95 10.99 7.39
C PRO A 34 10.48 11.02 7.51
N THR A 35 11.15 10.37 6.57
CA THR A 35 12.60 10.41 6.36
C THR A 35 12.84 10.79 4.90
N ASN A 36 13.65 11.82 4.65
CA ASN A 36 13.99 12.34 3.32
C ASN A 36 12.78 12.61 2.40
N LEU A 37 11.60 12.87 2.96
CA LEU A 37 10.37 13.03 2.19
C LEU A 37 10.23 14.47 1.70
N ASP A 38 10.21 14.63 0.38
CA ASP A 38 9.95 15.90 -0.30
C ASP A 38 8.52 15.93 -0.87
N TYR A 39 8.11 17.07 -1.43
CA TYR A 39 6.77 17.28 -1.97
C TYR A 39 6.81 18.00 -3.31
N THR A 40 5.88 17.66 -4.21
CA THR A 40 5.71 18.32 -5.50
C THR A 40 4.26 18.74 -5.70
N GLN A 41 4.06 19.99 -6.13
CA GLN A 41 2.72 20.50 -6.41
C GLN A 41 2.23 20.01 -7.78
N LEU A 42 1.08 19.36 -7.79
CA LEU A 42 0.34 19.01 -9.00
C LEU A 42 -0.30 20.26 -9.63
N PRO A 43 -0.65 20.23 -10.93
CA PRO A 43 -1.39 21.32 -11.57
C PRO A 43 -2.73 21.65 -10.91
N SER A 44 -3.31 20.71 -10.16
CA SER A 44 -4.51 20.91 -9.34
C SER A 44 -4.26 21.78 -8.09
N GLY A 45 -3.00 22.10 -7.78
CA GLY A 45 -2.58 22.78 -6.56
C GLY A 45 -2.31 21.85 -5.38
N LEU A 46 -2.59 20.55 -5.52
CA LEU A 46 -2.36 19.52 -4.51
C LEU A 46 -0.87 19.17 -4.38
N TRP A 47 -0.33 19.10 -3.16
CA TRP A 47 1.09 18.86 -2.90
C TRP A 47 1.46 17.40 -2.66
N VAL A 48 1.68 16.58 -3.67
CA VAL A 48 1.93 15.14 -3.41
C VAL A 48 3.32 14.87 -2.81
N PRO A 49 3.47 13.88 -1.91
CA PRO A 49 4.79 13.45 -1.45
C PRO A 49 5.58 12.77 -2.57
N THR A 50 6.88 13.03 -2.59
CA THR A 50 7.84 12.47 -3.53
C THR A 50 8.83 11.58 -2.78
N PHE A 51 9.00 10.37 -3.30
CA PHE A 51 9.91 9.35 -2.84
C PHE A 51 11.03 9.21 -3.88
N ASP A 52 12.23 9.65 -3.50
CA ASP A 52 13.39 9.80 -4.39
C ASP A 52 14.29 8.55 -4.47
N GLY A 53 13.78 7.38 -4.06
CA GLY A 53 14.58 6.17 -3.88
C GLY A 53 15.37 6.12 -2.56
N SER A 54 15.20 7.10 -1.66
CA SER A 54 15.72 7.08 -0.29
C SER A 54 14.67 7.48 0.76
N ALA A 55 13.60 8.14 0.35
CA ALA A 55 12.52 8.58 1.23
C ALA A 55 11.61 7.43 1.68
N TYR A 56 11.06 7.57 2.89
CA TYR A 56 10.01 6.69 3.41
C TYR A 56 9.31 7.35 4.60
N VAL A 57 8.15 6.83 4.98
CA VAL A 57 7.46 7.21 6.21
C VAL A 57 7.41 6.02 7.13
N THR A 58 7.84 6.20 8.38
CA THR A 58 7.72 5.18 9.44
C THR A 58 6.52 5.44 10.32
N ILE A 59 5.74 4.39 10.56
CA ILE A 59 4.68 4.33 11.54
C ILE A 59 5.00 3.18 12.49
N ALA A 60 5.05 3.45 13.79
CA ALA A 60 5.33 2.43 14.78
C ALA A 60 4.25 1.33 14.77
N ASP A 61 4.61 0.13 15.20
CA ASP A 61 3.62 -0.91 15.48
C ASP A 61 2.51 -0.37 16.41
N ASP A 62 1.26 -0.69 16.08
CA ASP A 62 0.08 -0.25 16.82
C ASP A 62 -1.00 -1.35 16.75
N PRO A 63 -1.73 -1.61 17.84
CA PRO A 63 -2.84 -2.57 17.84
C PRO A 63 -3.92 -2.32 16.80
N ALA A 64 -4.01 -1.10 16.25
CA ALA A 64 -4.88 -0.76 15.12
C ALA A 64 -4.60 -1.60 13.87
N PHE A 65 -3.43 -2.24 13.74
CA PHE A 65 -3.07 -3.14 12.64
C PHE A 65 -3.21 -4.64 12.96
N ASN A 66 -3.66 -5.01 14.16
CA ASN A 66 -3.69 -6.40 14.63
C ASN A 66 -4.88 -7.19 14.03
N TRP A 67 -4.89 -7.35 12.72
CA TRP A 67 -5.94 -8.04 11.99
C TRP A 67 -5.52 -9.48 11.68
N THR A 68 -6.49 -10.39 11.66
CA THR A 68 -6.20 -11.83 11.65
C THR A 68 -6.57 -12.51 10.36
N THR A 69 -7.70 -12.14 9.75
CA THR A 69 -8.29 -12.89 8.63
C THR A 69 -8.66 -12.03 7.44
N THR A 70 -8.72 -10.71 7.59
CA THR A 70 -9.06 -9.79 6.50
C THR A 70 -8.09 -8.63 6.43
N LEU A 71 -7.85 -8.15 5.20
CA LEU A 71 -6.98 -7.01 4.95
C LEU A 71 -7.34 -6.38 3.61
N SER A 72 -7.48 -5.06 3.58
CA SER A 72 -7.57 -4.30 2.33
C SER A 72 -6.55 -3.16 2.37
N ILE A 73 -5.68 -3.07 1.37
CA ILE A 73 -4.61 -2.06 1.28
C ILE A 73 -4.66 -1.41 -0.09
N GLY A 74 -4.47 -0.09 -0.17
CA GLY A 74 -4.29 0.60 -1.44
C GLY A 74 -3.59 1.93 -1.30
N ALA A 75 -3.18 2.51 -2.43
CA ALA A 75 -2.61 3.85 -2.53
C ALA A 75 -2.73 4.38 -3.96
N TRP A 76 -2.67 5.70 -4.10
CA TRP A 76 -2.31 6.33 -5.36
C TRP A 76 -0.80 6.30 -5.52
N ILE A 77 -0.33 5.83 -6.67
CA ILE A 77 1.09 5.77 -7.01
C ILE A 77 1.35 6.41 -8.36
N LYS A 78 2.51 7.05 -8.49
CA LYS A 78 3.04 7.51 -9.78
C LYS A 78 4.52 7.17 -9.80
N LYS A 79 4.94 6.27 -10.68
CA LYS A 79 6.33 5.80 -10.75
C LYS A 79 7.18 6.65 -11.69
N ASP A 80 8.46 6.79 -11.34
CA ASP A 80 9.47 7.48 -12.16
C ASP A 80 10.23 6.54 -13.10
N ASP A 81 10.37 5.26 -12.74
CA ASP A 81 10.88 4.19 -13.59
C ASP A 81 9.96 2.95 -13.56
N LEU A 82 10.28 1.88 -14.30
CA LEU A 82 9.52 0.61 -14.31
C LEU A 82 10.38 -0.60 -13.94
N VAL A 83 11.46 -0.39 -13.20
CA VAL A 83 12.45 -1.43 -12.85
C VAL A 83 12.45 -1.72 -11.35
N GLY A 84 13.18 -2.76 -10.95
CA GLY A 84 13.41 -3.06 -9.55
C GLY A 84 12.21 -3.64 -8.79
N THR A 85 12.35 -3.67 -7.46
CA THR A 85 11.29 -4.01 -6.51
C THR A 85 11.15 -2.84 -5.56
N GLU A 86 9.93 -2.37 -5.38
CA GLU A 86 9.63 -1.17 -4.63
C GLU A 86 8.41 -1.38 -3.75
N ALA A 87 8.56 -1.16 -2.45
CA ALA A 87 7.46 -1.24 -1.51
C ALA A 87 6.60 0.01 -1.58
N ILE A 88 5.28 -0.17 -1.68
CA ILE A 88 4.31 0.91 -1.57
C ILE A 88 4.01 1.13 -0.08
N VAL A 89 3.57 0.06 0.59
CA VAL A 89 3.34 0.05 2.03
C VAL A 89 3.57 -1.35 2.58
N SER A 90 4.31 -1.45 3.69
CA SER A 90 4.77 -2.71 4.23
C SER A 90 4.69 -2.75 5.74
N LYS A 91 4.27 -3.90 6.29
CA LYS A 91 4.51 -4.29 7.68
C LYS A 91 5.43 -5.50 7.66
N TRP A 92 6.70 -5.20 7.41
CA TRP A 92 7.66 -6.19 6.94
C TRP A 92 9.06 -5.93 7.46
N ASN A 93 9.55 -6.83 8.31
CA ASN A 93 10.95 -6.89 8.71
C ASN A 93 11.51 -8.29 8.39
N SER A 94 12.35 -8.34 7.34
CA SER A 94 12.94 -9.60 6.88
C SER A 94 14.15 -10.07 7.68
N SER A 95 14.85 -9.18 8.39
CA SER A 95 16.05 -9.55 9.18
C SER A 95 15.69 -10.25 10.49
N GLU A 96 14.53 -9.92 11.08
CA GLU A 96 14.06 -10.48 12.35
C GLU A 96 12.90 -11.48 12.19
N SER A 97 12.54 -11.81 10.94
CA SER A 97 11.36 -12.61 10.62
C SER A 97 10.08 -12.12 11.28
N ARG A 98 9.80 -10.83 11.10
CA ARG A 98 8.53 -10.19 11.47
C ARG A 98 7.86 -9.67 10.21
N ARG A 99 7.39 -10.60 9.38
CA ARG A 99 6.72 -10.31 8.11
C ARG A 99 5.23 -10.54 8.30
N GLU A 100 4.41 -9.59 7.87
CA GLU A 100 2.96 -9.77 7.83
C GLU A 100 2.44 -9.62 6.42
N TRP A 101 2.56 -8.41 5.88
CA TRP A 101 2.10 -8.07 4.54
C TRP A 101 3.00 -7.00 3.93
N ASN A 102 3.10 -7.00 2.60
CA ASN A 102 3.87 -6.01 1.84
C ASN A 102 3.20 -5.82 0.47
N LEU A 103 2.60 -4.65 0.25
CA LEU A 103 2.09 -4.25 -1.06
C LEU A 103 3.23 -3.57 -1.82
N GLN A 104 3.58 -4.10 -3.00
CA GLN A 104 4.77 -3.68 -3.73
C GLN A 104 4.55 -3.71 -5.24
N ILE A 105 5.42 -3.01 -5.95
CA ILE A 105 5.60 -3.15 -7.39
C ILE A 105 6.90 -3.89 -7.64
N VAL A 106 6.84 -4.96 -8.44
CA VAL A 106 8.03 -5.63 -8.96
C VAL A 106 8.06 -5.39 -10.45
N THR A 107 8.96 -4.52 -10.90
CA THR A 107 9.01 -3.95 -12.26
C THR A 107 7.70 -3.24 -12.63
N GLN A 108 6.80 -3.93 -13.33
CA GLN A 108 5.49 -3.42 -13.77
C GLN A 108 4.31 -4.18 -13.15
N LYS A 109 4.60 -5.15 -12.28
CA LYS A 109 3.60 -6.03 -11.67
C LYS A 109 3.26 -5.57 -10.26
N LEU A 110 1.98 -5.44 -9.98
CA LEU A 110 1.46 -5.29 -8.63
C LEU A 110 1.54 -6.65 -7.91
N GLN A 111 2.09 -6.65 -6.70
CA GLN A 111 2.22 -7.84 -5.86
C GLN A 111 1.84 -7.55 -4.41
N VAL A 112 1.40 -8.59 -3.73
CA VAL A 112 1.29 -8.61 -2.26
C VAL A 112 1.99 -9.86 -1.72
N ALA A 113 2.92 -9.66 -0.79
CA ALA A 113 3.63 -10.75 -0.11
C ALA A 113 3.16 -10.91 1.34
N PHE A 114 3.20 -12.12 1.86
CA PHE A 114 2.74 -12.48 3.20
C PHE A 114 3.81 -13.23 4.00
N GLY A 115 3.77 -13.03 5.32
CA GLY A 115 4.55 -13.82 6.26
C GLY A 115 3.78 -14.99 6.86
N ASN A 116 4.52 -15.97 7.37
CA ASN A 116 3.98 -17.16 8.01
C ASN A 116 3.30 -16.77 9.33
N PRO A 117 2.04 -17.16 9.56
CA PRO A 117 1.28 -16.71 10.73
C PRO A 117 1.83 -17.18 12.08
N ASN A 118 2.71 -18.18 12.09
CA ASN A 118 3.29 -18.73 13.32
C ASN A 118 4.73 -18.26 13.57
N THR A 119 5.47 -17.92 12.52
CA THR A 119 6.92 -17.68 12.60
C THR A 119 7.35 -16.31 12.07
N GLY A 120 6.50 -15.59 11.35
CA GLY A 120 6.85 -14.34 10.66
C GLY A 120 7.94 -14.51 9.58
N ALA A 121 8.29 -15.75 9.22
CA ALA A 121 9.09 -16.08 8.05
C ALA A 121 8.33 -15.73 6.77
N PHE A 122 8.98 -15.75 5.60
CA PHE A 122 8.28 -15.58 4.33
C PHE A 122 7.34 -16.78 4.07
N GLU A 123 6.08 -16.54 3.69
CA GLU A 123 5.12 -17.61 3.37
C GLU A 123 4.85 -17.68 1.86
N GLY A 124 4.53 -16.56 1.22
CA GLY A 124 4.16 -16.54 -0.18
C GLY A 124 3.85 -15.15 -0.74
N THR A 125 3.71 -15.11 -2.06
CA THR A 125 3.45 -13.89 -2.83
C THR A 125 2.37 -14.13 -3.87
N TRP A 126 1.42 -13.21 -3.94
CA TRP A 126 0.44 -13.12 -5.03
C TRP A 126 0.85 -12.00 -5.98
N SER A 127 0.78 -12.24 -7.29
CA SER A 127 1.19 -11.28 -8.32
C SER A 127 0.10 -11.12 -9.37
N SER A 128 0.01 -9.92 -9.93
CA SER A 128 -0.68 -9.72 -11.20
C SER A 128 -0.06 -10.58 -12.30
N ASP A 129 -0.91 -11.13 -13.16
CA ASP A 129 -0.49 -12.02 -14.25
C ASP A 129 0.21 -11.23 -15.36
N ASP A 130 -0.31 -10.04 -15.66
CA ASP A 130 0.23 -9.11 -16.65
C ASP A 130 0.97 -7.94 -16.01
N ASN A 131 1.65 -7.15 -16.85
CA ASN A 131 2.19 -5.86 -16.47
C ASN A 131 1.04 -4.85 -16.35
N VAL A 132 0.71 -4.45 -15.12
CA VAL A 132 -0.44 -3.57 -14.83
C VAL A 132 -0.04 -2.11 -14.62
N ILE A 133 1.24 -1.83 -14.41
CA ILE A 133 1.81 -0.49 -14.43
C ILE A 133 2.56 -0.32 -15.76
N ALA A 134 1.90 0.27 -16.75
CA ALA A 134 2.38 0.24 -18.14
C ALA A 134 3.32 1.40 -18.51
N SER A 135 3.33 2.48 -17.72
CA SER A 135 4.10 3.69 -18.03
C SER A 135 4.44 4.49 -16.78
N THR A 136 5.54 5.24 -16.84
CA THR A 136 5.96 6.18 -15.80
C THR A 136 5.20 7.50 -15.92
N GLY A 137 5.34 8.38 -14.93
CA GLY A 137 4.88 9.77 -15.02
C GLY A 137 3.36 9.98 -14.91
N ILE A 138 2.57 8.91 -14.82
CA ILE A 138 1.11 8.96 -14.63
C ILE A 138 0.70 8.29 -13.33
N TRP A 139 -0.43 8.73 -12.78
CA TRP A 139 -1.02 8.15 -11.59
C TRP A 139 -1.69 6.82 -11.88
N TYR A 140 -1.66 5.91 -10.92
CA TYR A 140 -2.45 4.70 -10.85
C TYR A 140 -2.98 4.57 -9.43
N HIS A 141 -4.23 4.16 -9.27
CA HIS A 141 -4.71 3.69 -7.97
C HIS A 141 -4.51 2.18 -7.90
N VAL A 142 -3.67 1.70 -6.99
CA VAL A 142 -3.39 0.26 -6.82
C VAL A 142 -3.94 -0.21 -5.48
N ALA A 143 -4.50 -1.42 -5.47
CA ALA A 143 -4.99 -2.01 -4.23
C ALA A 143 -4.94 -3.54 -4.25
N ALA A 144 -4.96 -4.12 -3.06
CA ALA A 144 -5.14 -5.55 -2.83
C ALA A 144 -6.16 -5.78 -1.71
N THR A 145 -6.97 -6.82 -1.84
CA THR A 145 -7.81 -7.34 -0.76
C THR A 145 -7.41 -8.77 -0.46
N TYR A 146 -7.43 -9.14 0.81
CA TYR A 146 -7.13 -10.46 1.33
C TYR A 146 -8.28 -10.97 2.22
N ASP A 147 -8.70 -12.21 1.97
CA ASP A 147 -9.62 -12.99 2.80
C ASP A 147 -9.03 -14.36 3.12
N GLY A 148 -8.62 -14.54 4.38
CA GLY A 148 -8.06 -15.79 4.86
C GLY A 148 -9.05 -16.96 4.92
N VAL A 149 -10.35 -16.69 4.97
CA VAL A 149 -11.38 -17.74 5.05
C VAL A 149 -11.71 -18.37 3.69
N LEU A 150 -11.35 -17.70 2.59
CA LEU A 150 -11.51 -18.25 1.25
C LEU A 150 -10.50 -19.36 0.95
N ALA A 151 -10.79 -20.11 -0.12
CA ALA A 151 -9.85 -21.08 -0.68
C ALA A 151 -8.55 -20.37 -1.09
N ALA A 152 -7.41 -21.07 -0.97
CA ALA A 152 -6.08 -20.47 -1.15
C ALA A 152 -5.91 -19.69 -2.47
N ALA A 153 -6.55 -20.14 -3.56
CA ALA A 153 -6.48 -19.52 -4.88
C ALA A 153 -7.40 -18.27 -5.03
N GLU A 154 -8.25 -17.98 -4.06
CA GLU A 154 -9.23 -16.89 -4.11
C GLU A 154 -9.02 -15.85 -3.00
N ARG A 155 -8.05 -16.10 -2.09
CA ARG A 155 -7.78 -15.23 -0.94
C ARG A 155 -7.42 -13.82 -1.34
N VAL A 156 -6.75 -13.63 -2.48
CA VAL A 156 -6.25 -12.32 -2.90
C VAL A 156 -6.97 -11.85 -4.16
N LYS A 157 -7.38 -10.57 -4.16
CA LYS A 157 -7.77 -9.84 -5.38
C LYS A 157 -6.94 -8.59 -5.50
N LEU A 158 -6.48 -8.30 -6.71
CA LEU A 158 -5.69 -7.11 -7.04
C LEU A 158 -6.54 -6.16 -7.88
N TYR A 159 -6.30 -4.85 -7.72
CA TYR A 159 -7.03 -3.80 -8.42
C TYR A 159 -6.08 -2.73 -8.93
N VAL A 160 -6.33 -2.24 -10.14
CA VAL A 160 -5.67 -1.07 -10.73
C VAL A 160 -6.74 -0.14 -11.29
N ASP A 161 -6.67 1.14 -10.94
CA ASP A 161 -7.66 2.17 -11.27
C ASP A 161 -9.10 1.72 -10.97
N GLY A 162 -9.28 1.11 -9.79
CA GLY A 162 -10.58 0.62 -9.30
C GLY A 162 -11.10 -0.66 -9.96
N THR A 163 -10.40 -1.19 -10.98
CA THR A 163 -10.81 -2.41 -11.71
C THR A 163 -9.99 -3.61 -11.26
N ALA A 164 -10.64 -4.76 -11.07
CA ALA A 164 -9.96 -6.00 -10.71
C ALA A 164 -9.05 -6.47 -11.86
N VAL A 165 -7.83 -6.88 -11.53
CA VAL A 165 -6.88 -7.47 -12.49
C VAL A 165 -6.64 -8.94 -12.16
N ALA A 166 -6.38 -9.74 -13.19
CA ALA A 166 -6.03 -11.14 -12.99
C ALA A 166 -4.72 -11.26 -12.21
N GLY A 167 -4.65 -12.24 -11.32
CA GLY A 167 -3.47 -12.53 -10.55
C GLY A 167 -3.44 -13.96 -10.07
N SER A 168 -2.25 -14.43 -9.78
CA SER A 168 -1.96 -15.80 -9.40
C SER A 168 -0.87 -15.88 -8.33
N LEU A 169 -0.74 -17.06 -7.74
CA LEU A 169 0.32 -17.38 -6.80
C LEU A 169 1.67 -17.35 -7.51
N ALA A 170 2.52 -16.40 -7.16
CA ALA A 170 3.86 -16.26 -7.72
C ALA A 170 4.89 -17.13 -6.98
N SER A 171 4.70 -17.34 -5.67
CA SER A 171 5.60 -18.15 -4.84
C SER A 171 4.93 -18.57 -3.54
N GLY A 172 5.36 -19.71 -2.98
CA GLY A 172 4.98 -20.15 -1.65
C GLY A 172 3.51 -20.53 -1.52
N VAL A 173 2.84 -20.07 -0.45
CA VAL A 173 1.40 -20.20 -0.25
C VAL A 173 0.84 -18.92 0.36
N ILE A 174 -0.42 -18.58 0.06
CA ILE A 174 -1.11 -17.49 0.77
C ILE A 174 -1.66 -18.06 2.07
N PRO A 175 -1.30 -17.52 3.25
CA PRO A 175 -1.73 -18.09 4.53
C PRO A 175 -3.25 -17.90 4.75
N ALA A 176 -3.81 -18.64 5.71
CA ALA A 176 -5.24 -18.51 6.09
C ALA A 176 -5.48 -17.45 7.18
N THR A 177 -4.40 -17.05 7.85
CA THR A 177 -4.40 -15.99 8.86
C THR A 177 -3.16 -15.14 8.67
N LEU A 178 -3.22 -13.89 9.11
CA LEU A 178 -2.07 -13.00 9.12
C LEU A 178 -1.24 -13.21 10.39
N TYR A 179 0.07 -13.07 10.24
CA TYR A 179 0.96 -12.92 11.39
C TYR A 179 0.63 -11.63 12.13
N ASN A 180 0.84 -11.60 13.45
CA ASN A 180 0.68 -10.41 14.29
C ASN A 180 1.97 -10.22 15.08
N GLY A 181 2.88 -9.44 14.53
CA GLY A 181 4.17 -9.12 15.08
C GLY A 181 4.40 -7.62 15.16
N THR A 182 5.59 -7.28 15.64
CA THR A 182 5.92 -5.90 16.06
C THR A 182 6.72 -5.13 15.02
N ALA A 183 6.64 -5.52 13.74
CA ALA A 183 7.28 -4.74 12.68
C ALA A 183 6.56 -3.38 12.52
N ASN A 184 7.34 -2.32 12.34
CA ASN A 184 6.79 -1.03 11.96
C ASN A 184 6.12 -1.11 10.58
N VAL A 185 5.14 -0.25 10.36
CA VAL A 185 4.61 0.01 9.03
C VAL A 185 5.48 1.05 8.35
N LEU A 186 5.95 0.77 7.14
CA LEU A 186 6.68 1.70 6.30
C LEU A 186 5.88 1.99 5.02
N ILE A 187 5.81 3.25 4.62
CA ILE A 187 5.33 3.68 3.31
C ILE A 187 6.53 4.09 2.46
N GLY A 188 6.62 3.56 1.24
CA GLY A 188 7.70 3.83 0.30
C GLY A 188 8.98 3.03 0.51
N ALA A 189 9.01 2.08 1.46
CA ALA A 189 10.13 1.17 1.67
C ALA A 189 9.71 -0.04 2.53
N ARG A 190 10.65 -0.97 2.77
CA ARG A 190 10.49 -2.04 3.77
C ARG A 190 11.72 -2.24 4.64
N THR A 191 11.53 -2.83 5.81
CA THR A 191 12.63 -3.16 6.72
C THR A 191 13.30 -4.48 6.35
N ALA A 192 14.63 -4.47 6.35
CA ALA A 192 15.49 -5.66 6.29
C ALA A 192 16.68 -5.48 7.23
N VAL A 193 17.88 -5.92 6.85
CA VAL A 193 19.11 -5.59 7.60
C VAL A 193 19.34 -4.08 7.59
N SER A 194 19.03 -3.44 6.46
CA SER A 194 18.81 -2.00 6.32
C SER A 194 17.45 -1.76 5.66
N ILE A 195 16.95 -0.52 5.71
CA ILE A 195 15.79 -0.15 4.88
C ILE A 195 16.16 -0.30 3.40
N GLN A 196 15.27 -0.87 2.60
CA GLN A 196 15.50 -1.15 1.18
C GLN A 196 14.17 -1.22 0.40
N ASP A 197 14.27 -1.52 -0.90
CA ASP A 197 13.16 -1.53 -1.86
C ASP A 197 12.39 -0.21 -1.82
N PHE A 198 13.14 0.89 -1.81
CA PHE A 198 12.61 2.24 -1.80
C PHE A 198 11.80 2.51 -3.05
N PHE A 199 10.68 3.19 -2.89
CA PHE A 199 9.84 3.62 -3.99
C PHE A 199 10.46 4.82 -4.71
N SER A 200 10.44 4.80 -6.05
CA SER A 200 10.82 5.93 -6.90
C SER A 200 9.60 6.54 -7.58
N GLY A 201 9.19 7.73 -7.11
CA GLY A 201 8.07 8.50 -7.64
C GLY A 201 7.21 9.14 -6.54
N SER A 202 5.89 9.07 -6.63
CA SER A 202 4.98 9.60 -5.61
C SER A 202 4.02 8.54 -5.09
N ILE A 203 3.75 8.55 -3.78
CA ILE A 203 2.71 7.76 -3.11
C ILE A 203 1.82 8.71 -2.33
N ASP A 204 0.52 8.62 -2.50
CA ASP A 204 -0.44 9.44 -1.76
C ASP A 204 -1.73 8.67 -1.44
N ASN A 205 -2.49 9.16 -0.45
CA ASN A 205 -3.73 8.55 0.01
C ASN A 205 -3.60 7.03 0.27
N THR A 206 -2.57 6.65 1.01
CA THR A 206 -2.37 5.25 1.42
C THR A 206 -3.46 4.86 2.41
N VAL A 207 -4.10 3.72 2.18
CA VAL A 207 -5.18 3.21 3.04
C VAL A 207 -4.94 1.78 3.46
N ILE A 208 -5.35 1.46 4.69
CA ILE A 208 -5.27 0.11 5.25
C ILE A 208 -6.53 -0.16 6.08
N TYR A 209 -7.26 -1.24 5.78
CA TYR A 209 -8.57 -1.56 6.41
C TYR A 209 -8.67 -3.03 6.87
N ASP A 210 -9.33 -3.23 8.01
CA ASP A 210 -9.78 -4.54 8.55
C ASP A 210 -11.19 -4.92 8.13
N CYS A 211 -11.50 -4.83 6.83
CA CYS A 211 -12.79 -5.30 6.38
C CYS A 211 -12.76 -5.80 4.94
N ILE A 212 -13.67 -6.74 4.70
CA ILE A 212 -14.14 -7.13 3.37
C ILE A 212 -15.50 -6.51 3.06
N ALA A 213 -16.27 -6.14 4.09
CA ALA A 213 -17.70 -5.80 4.08
C ALA A 213 -18.31 -5.58 2.67
N ASP A 214 -18.65 -6.68 2.01
CA ASP A 214 -19.50 -6.83 0.82
C ASP A 214 -19.31 -5.89 -0.36
N VAL A 215 -18.15 -5.23 -0.49
CA VAL A 215 -17.91 -4.30 -1.58
C VAL A 215 -16.42 -4.20 -2.03
N PRO A 216 -15.62 -5.27 -2.23
CA PRO A 216 -14.22 -5.08 -2.66
C PRO A 216 -14.09 -4.27 -3.96
N ALA A 217 -14.96 -4.52 -4.95
CA ALA A 217 -14.97 -3.77 -6.20
C ALA A 217 -15.54 -2.36 -6.03
N THR A 218 -16.72 -2.19 -5.41
CA THR A 218 -17.35 -0.86 -5.34
C THR A 218 -16.81 0.03 -4.22
N PHE A 219 -16.14 -0.50 -3.19
CA PHE A 219 -15.39 0.29 -2.20
C PHE A 219 -14.07 0.78 -2.79
N MET A 220 -13.32 -0.10 -3.47
CA MET A 220 -12.08 0.33 -4.15
C MET A 220 -12.38 1.25 -5.34
N ALA A 221 -13.47 0.99 -6.07
CA ALA A 221 -13.97 1.93 -7.09
C ALA A 221 -14.50 3.23 -6.47
N ALA A 222 -15.16 3.21 -5.30
CA ALA A 222 -15.59 4.42 -4.61
C ALA A 222 -14.41 5.24 -4.08
N LEU A 223 -13.39 4.57 -3.52
CA LEU A 223 -12.15 5.21 -3.09
C LEU A 223 -11.46 5.89 -4.28
N TYR A 224 -11.30 5.14 -5.38
CA TYR A 224 -10.82 5.69 -6.65
C TYR A 224 -11.66 6.89 -7.11
N ASN A 225 -12.97 6.72 -7.27
CA ASN A 225 -13.88 7.76 -7.77
C ASN A 225 -13.90 9.01 -6.88
N SER A 226 -13.74 8.85 -5.56
CA SER A 226 -13.69 9.98 -4.63
C SER A 226 -12.45 10.86 -4.81
N GLN A 227 -11.41 10.34 -5.47
CA GLN A 227 -10.09 10.97 -5.58
C GLN A 227 -9.62 11.16 -7.02
N ALA A 228 -10.21 10.48 -8.00
CA ALA A 228 -9.74 10.42 -9.39
C ALA A 228 -9.52 11.80 -10.03
N GLY A 229 -10.43 12.75 -9.78
CA GLY A 229 -10.33 14.11 -10.28
C GLY A 229 -9.10 14.88 -9.79
N LEU A 230 -8.61 14.59 -8.58
CA LEU A 230 -7.40 15.21 -8.01
C LEU A 230 -6.11 14.75 -8.72
N TYR A 231 -6.14 13.53 -9.25
CA TYR A 231 -5.02 12.85 -9.89
C TYR A 231 -5.13 12.82 -11.43
N GLY A 232 -6.08 13.56 -12.01
CA GLY A 232 -6.28 13.67 -13.45
C GLY A 232 -6.84 12.41 -14.11
N LYS A 233 -7.56 11.57 -13.34
CA LYS A 233 -8.21 10.35 -13.82
C LYS A 233 -9.72 10.53 -14.01
N ALA A 234 -10.29 9.76 -14.92
CA ALA A 234 -11.73 9.70 -15.15
C ALA A 234 -12.42 8.88 -14.05
N LEU A 235 -13.71 9.09 -13.83
CA LEU A 235 -14.53 8.24 -12.95
C LEU A 235 -14.88 6.93 -13.67
N ILE A 236 -15.15 5.88 -12.90
CA ILE A 236 -15.63 4.57 -13.37
C ILE A 236 -17.00 4.20 -12.81
#